data_AF-Q04DX0-F1
#
_entry.id   AF-Q04DX0-F1
#
_cell.length_a   1.000
_cell.length_b   1.000
_cell.length_c   1.000
_cell.angle_alpha   90.00
_cell.angle_beta   90.00
_cell.angle_gamma   90.00
#
_symmetry.space_group_name_H-M   'P 1'
#
loop_
_entity.id
_entity.type
_entity.pdbx_description
1 polymer ?
#
loop_
_entity_poly.entity_id
_entity_poly.type
_entity_poly.pdbx_seq_one_letter_code
_entity_poly.pdbx_strand_id
1 'polypeptide(L)'
;MIKNSTNNTNKRFHLQIIESTISKIVSNSFLIKGWPLTLLGGLIALYLANKSKTWSYDLLLICFCVCIFFWLNDAYYLNLERRFRKLHANVVSQSEREINFSMTPPCIKGGFRCALVQPIFLLSHVVILIIILLLLFLK
;
A
#
# COMPACT_ATOMS: atom_id res chain seq x y z
N MET A 1 -28.64 31.00 15.73
CA MET A 1 -27.84 30.14 16.64
C MET A 1 -27.85 28.66 16.23
N ILE A 2 -29.01 28.07 15.93
CA ILE A 2 -29.16 26.63 15.61
C ILE A 2 -28.38 26.18 14.35
N LYS A 3 -28.33 27.02 13.31
CA LYS A 3 -27.68 26.70 12.02
C LYS A 3 -26.16 26.48 12.08
N ASN A 4 -25.46 27.16 13.00
CA ASN A 4 -24.01 26.96 13.19
C ASN A 4 -23.73 25.68 13.98
N SER A 5 -24.61 25.29 14.91
CA SER A 5 -24.47 24.04 15.66
C SER A 5 -24.59 22.83 14.74
N THR A 6 -25.64 22.78 13.90
CA THR A 6 -25.86 21.66 12.96
C THR A 6 -24.77 21.55 11.89
N ASN A 7 -24.23 22.66 11.38
CA ASN A 7 -23.11 22.63 10.43
C ASN A 7 -21.83 22.04 11.05
N ASN A 8 -21.54 22.36 12.31
CA ASN A 8 -20.40 21.79 13.03
C ASN A 8 -20.53 20.28 13.20
N THR A 9 -21.74 19.77 13.49
CA THR A 9 -22.00 18.33 13.60
C THR A 9 -21.79 17.63 12.25
N ASN A 10 -22.31 18.20 11.17
CA ASN A 10 -22.18 17.64 9.82
C ASN A 10 -20.72 17.56 9.36
N LYS A 11 -19.93 18.62 9.60
CA LYS A 11 -18.49 18.63 9.29
C LYS A 11 -17.76 17.54 10.06
N ARG A 12 -17.99 17.43 11.37
CA ARG A 12 -17.35 16.40 12.21
C ARG A 12 -17.71 14.99 11.77
N PHE A 13 -18.99 14.75 11.44
CA PHE A 13 -19.43 13.45 10.93
C PHE A 13 -18.75 13.09 9.61
N HIS A 14 -18.63 14.04 8.67
CA HIS A 14 -17.93 13.78 7.42
C HIS A 14 -16.44 13.45 7.63
N LEU A 15 -15.76 14.18 8.51
CA LEU A 15 -14.37 13.87 8.87
C LEU A 15 -14.23 12.46 9.46
N GLN A 16 -15.17 12.03 10.32
CA GLN A 16 -15.19 10.67 10.85
C GLN A 16 -15.38 9.60 9.76
N ILE A 17 -16.20 9.86 8.73
CA ILE A 17 -16.34 8.92 7.59
C ILE A 17 -15.00 8.82 6.83
N ILE A 18 -14.31 9.95 6.62
CA ILE A 18 -12.99 9.96 5.97
C ILE A 18 -11.97 9.18 6.80
N GLU A 19 -11.90 9.41 8.11
CA GLU A 19 -11.02 8.68 9.03
C GLU A 19 -11.35 7.17 9.06
N SER A 20 -12.63 6.80 9.09
CA SER A 20 -13.07 5.40 8.99
C SER A 20 -12.60 4.75 7.69
N THR A 21 -12.63 5.49 6.58
CA THR A 21 -12.14 5.02 5.29
C THR A 21 -10.62 4.82 5.31
N ILE A 22 -9.86 5.75 5.89
CA ILE A 22 -8.41 5.63 6.06
C ILE A 22 -8.08 4.39 6.90
N SER A 23 -8.80 4.16 8.00
CA SER A 23 -8.61 2.99 8.86
C SER A 23 -8.81 1.68 8.07
N LYS A 24 -9.87 1.60 7.26
CA LYS A 24 -10.11 0.44 6.37
C LYS A 24 -8.98 0.22 5.35
N ILE A 25 -8.41 1.31 4.79
CA ILE A 25 -7.27 1.24 3.86
C ILE A 25 -6.04 0.65 4.56
N VAL A 26 -5.74 1.10 5.79
CA VAL A 26 -4.61 0.60 6.58
C VAL A 26 -4.81 -0.87 6.95
N SER A 27 -5.99 -1.25 7.43
CA SER A 27 -6.31 -2.64 7.79
C SER A 27 -6.22 -3.59 6.59
N ASN A 28 -6.77 -3.22 5.43
CA ASN A 28 -6.67 -4.04 4.23
C ASN A 28 -5.21 -4.16 3.75
N SER A 29 -4.44 -3.08 3.79
CA SER A 29 -3.01 -3.13 3.44
C SER A 29 -2.24 -4.07 4.37
N PHE A 30 -2.53 -4.05 5.68
CA PHE A 30 -1.90 -4.92 6.65
C PHE A 30 -2.20 -6.40 6.41
N LEU A 31 -3.46 -6.75 6.10
CA LEU A 31 -3.87 -8.12 5.77
C LEU A 31 -3.14 -8.65 4.54
N ILE A 32 -3.06 -7.84 3.47
CA ILE A 32 -2.39 -8.24 2.23
C ILE A 32 -0.88 -8.41 2.45
N LYS A 33 -0.27 -7.61 3.33
CA LYS A 33 1.15 -7.72 3.72
C LYS A 33 1.49 -8.91 4.61
N GLY A 34 0.51 -9.64 5.14
CA GLY A 34 0.75 -10.82 5.99
C GLY A 34 1.08 -12.10 5.20
N TRP A 35 0.56 -12.24 3.98
CA TRP A 35 0.75 -13.41 3.11
C TRP A 35 2.07 -13.54 2.33
N PRO A 36 2.80 -12.46 1.98
CA PRO A 36 4.03 -12.56 1.18
C PRO A 36 5.07 -13.44 1.84
N LEU A 37 5.24 -13.35 3.16
CA LEU A 37 6.25 -14.10 3.90
C LEU A 37 6.02 -15.61 3.77
N THR A 38 4.78 -16.06 3.95
CA THR A 38 4.41 -17.47 3.83
C THR A 38 4.59 -17.98 2.40
N LEU A 39 4.14 -17.19 1.41
CA LEU A 39 4.25 -17.56 0.00
C LEU A 39 5.70 -17.65 -0.46
N LEU A 40 6.52 -16.65 -0.12
CA LEU A 40 7.96 -16.63 -0.44
C LEU A 40 8.71 -17.75 0.28
N GLY A 41 8.46 -17.96 1.57
CA GLY A 41 9.08 -19.04 2.33
C GLY A 41 8.77 -20.41 1.75
N GLY A 42 7.50 -20.67 1.38
CA GLY A 42 7.08 -21.91 0.74
C GLY A 42 7.75 -22.16 -0.62
N LEU A 43 7.80 -21.13 -1.48
CA LEU A 43 8.44 -21.23 -2.79
C LEU A 43 9.97 -21.45 -2.68
N ILE A 44 10.63 -20.76 -1.76
CA ILE A 44 12.08 -20.92 -1.51
C ILE A 44 12.37 -22.32 -0.94
N ALA A 45 11.56 -22.81 0.00
CA ALA A 45 11.70 -24.16 0.54
C ALA A 45 11.51 -25.23 -0.55
N LEU A 46 10.53 -25.04 -1.43
CA LEU A 46 10.29 -25.95 -2.56
C LEU A 46 11.46 -25.96 -3.55
N TYR A 47 12.04 -24.79 -3.83
CA TYR A 47 13.25 -24.65 -4.65
C TYR A 47 14.43 -25.40 -4.04
N LEU A 48 14.70 -25.19 -2.74
CA LEU A 48 15.78 -25.85 -2.00
C LEU A 48 15.64 -27.38 -2.01
N ALA A 49 14.43 -27.90 -1.86
CA ALA A 49 14.14 -29.33 -1.88
C ALA A 49 14.33 -29.98 -3.26
N ASN A 50 14.20 -29.21 -4.35
CA ASN A 50 14.22 -29.72 -5.73
C ASN A 50 15.36 -29.15 -6.59
N LYS A 51 16.47 -28.69 -5.98
CA LYS A 51 17.59 -28.05 -6.69
C LYS A 51 18.15 -28.81 -7.91
N SER A 52 18.08 -30.14 -7.91
CA SER A 52 18.57 -30.98 -9.02
C SER A 52 17.65 -30.98 -10.25
N LYS A 53 16.43 -30.45 -10.13
CA LYS A 53 15.47 -30.36 -11.23
C LYS A 53 15.66 -29.05 -11.99
N THR A 54 15.67 -29.13 -13.31
CA THR A 54 15.80 -27.97 -14.21
C THR A 54 14.70 -26.94 -14.00
N TRP A 55 13.46 -27.36 -13.73
CA TRP A 55 12.31 -26.48 -13.46
C TRP A 55 12.38 -25.75 -12.11
N SER A 56 13.26 -26.16 -11.20
CA SER A 56 13.36 -25.53 -9.87
C SER A 56 13.74 -24.05 -10.00
N TYR A 57 14.55 -23.68 -10.99
CA TYR A 57 14.91 -22.29 -11.28
C TYR A 57 13.71 -21.42 -11.70
N ASP A 58 12.67 -22.00 -12.30
CA ASP A 58 11.46 -21.27 -12.67
C ASP A 58 10.71 -20.79 -11.42
N LEU A 59 10.84 -21.48 -10.27
CA LEU A 59 10.28 -21.04 -8.99
C LEU A 59 10.90 -19.73 -8.50
N LEU A 60 12.20 -19.50 -8.76
CA LEU A 60 12.86 -18.24 -8.40
C LEU A 60 12.30 -17.08 -9.22
N LEU A 61 11.97 -17.31 -10.49
CA LEU A 61 11.33 -16.31 -11.35
C LEU A 61 9.91 -16.00 -10.86
N ILE A 62 9.17 -17.00 -10.39
CA ILE A 62 7.87 -16.80 -9.75
C ILE A 62 8.01 -15.98 -8.46
N CYS A 63 8.98 -16.30 -7.60
CA CYS A 63 9.28 -15.50 -6.40
C CYS A 63 9.53 -14.03 -6.74
N PHE A 64 10.33 -13.78 -7.78
CA PHE A 64 10.62 -12.43 -8.25
C PHE A 64 9.34 -11.68 -8.69
N CYS A 65 8.49 -12.32 -9.49
CA CYS A 65 7.20 -11.76 -9.90
C CYS A 65 6.29 -11.46 -8.70
N VAL A 66 6.23 -12.37 -7.73
CA VAL A 66 5.47 -12.20 -6.47
C VAL A 66 6.00 -11.00 -5.68
N CYS A 67 7.31 -10.84 -5.54
CA CYS A 67 7.92 -9.70 -4.87
C CYS A 67 7.56 -8.37 -5.54
N ILE A 68 7.62 -8.28 -6.87
CA ILE A 68 7.23 -7.07 -7.62
C ILE A 68 5.75 -6.76 -7.40
N PHE A 69 4.89 -7.77 -7.47
CA PHE A 69 3.45 -7.59 -7.25
C PHE A 69 3.17 -6.99 -5.86
N PHE A 70 3.81 -7.51 -4.81
CA PHE A 70 3.64 -6.99 -3.46
C PHE A 70 4.20 -5.57 -3.30
N TRP A 71 5.33 -5.25 -3.93
CA TRP A 71 5.84 -3.88 -3.95
C TRP A 71 4.83 -2.91 -4.60
N LEU A 72 4.27 -3.26 -5.74
CA LEU A 72 3.26 -2.43 -6.40
C LEU A 72 2.02 -2.22 -5.52
N ASN A 73 1.60 -3.27 -4.80
CA ASN A 73 0.50 -3.20 -3.85
C ASN A 73 0.79 -2.20 -2.72
N ASP A 74 1.98 -2.25 -2.14
CA ASP A 74 2.41 -1.35 -1.07
C ASP A 74 2.40 0.11 -1.53
N ALA A 75 2.92 0.38 -2.72
CA ALA A 75 2.90 1.71 -3.32
C ALA A 75 1.48 2.20 -3.63
N TYR A 76 0.60 1.31 -4.05
CA TYR A 76 -0.81 1.62 -4.30
C TYR A 76 -1.53 2.05 -3.02
N TYR A 77 -1.45 1.25 -1.96
CA TYR A 77 -2.11 1.56 -0.68
C TYR A 77 -1.59 2.85 -0.05
N LEU A 78 -0.29 3.09 -0.13
CA LEU A 78 0.34 4.32 0.35
C LEU A 78 -0.12 5.56 -0.43
N ASN A 79 -0.23 5.47 -1.76
CA ASN A 79 -0.76 6.56 -2.57
C ASN A 79 -2.24 6.82 -2.22
N LEU A 80 -3.03 5.77 -2.05
CA LEU A 80 -4.43 5.88 -1.65
C LEU A 80 -4.55 6.59 -0.30
N GLU A 81 -3.78 6.18 0.71
CA GLU A 81 -3.73 6.83 2.02
C GLU A 81 -3.37 8.32 1.91
N ARG A 82 -2.34 8.67 1.13
CA ARG A 82 -1.94 10.08 0.91
C ARG A 82 -3.06 10.90 0.27
N ARG A 83 -3.81 10.32 -0.67
CA ARG A 83 -4.97 10.99 -1.31
C ARG A 83 -6.09 11.26 -0.31
N PHE A 84 -6.40 10.29 0.56
CA PHE A 84 -7.40 10.47 1.62
C PHE A 84 -6.94 11.43 2.72
N ARG A 85 -5.66 11.43 3.11
CA ARG A 85 -5.10 12.43 4.03
C ARG A 85 -5.20 13.85 3.47
N LYS A 86 -4.99 14.04 2.15
CA LYS A 86 -5.21 15.34 1.50
C LYS A 86 -6.68 15.72 1.43
N LEU A 87 -7.58 14.78 1.14
CA LEU A 87 -9.02 15.02 1.20
C LEU A 87 -9.44 15.51 2.60
N HIS A 88 -8.95 14.85 3.64
CA HIS A 88 -9.18 15.25 5.03
C HIS A 88 -8.66 16.67 5.31
N ALA A 89 -7.41 16.98 4.93
CA ALA A 89 -6.84 18.32 5.11
C ALA A 89 -7.63 19.41 4.37
N ASN A 90 -8.11 19.11 3.15
CA ASN A 90 -8.94 20.04 2.38
C ASN A 90 -10.26 20.35 3.11
N VAL A 91 -10.97 19.33 3.59
CA VAL A 91 -12.24 19.49 4.34
C VAL A 91 -12.02 20.27 5.64
N VAL A 92 -10.90 20.05 6.33
CA VAL A 92 -10.54 20.83 7.53
C VAL A 92 -10.38 22.32 7.18
N SER A 93 -9.67 22.62 6.08
CA SER A 93 -9.38 24.00 5.65
C SER A 93 -10.57 24.76 5.05
N GLN A 94 -11.60 24.07 4.58
CA GLN A 94 -12.78 24.70 3.98
C GLN A 94 -13.74 25.28 5.04
N SER A 95 -14.33 26.43 4.70
CA SER A 95 -15.37 27.09 5.50
C SER A 95 -16.68 26.28 5.44
N GLU A 96 -17.46 26.28 6.52
CA GLU A 96 -18.67 25.45 6.67
C GLU A 96 -19.73 25.63 5.57
N ARG A 97 -19.72 26.77 4.87
CA ARG A 97 -20.71 27.09 3.84
C ARG A 97 -20.38 26.51 2.47
N GLU A 98 -19.14 26.04 2.27
CA GLU A 98 -18.62 25.53 1.00
C GLU A 98 -18.25 24.05 1.06
N ILE A 99 -18.60 23.35 2.15
CA ILE A 99 -18.25 21.93 2.31
C ILE A 99 -19.01 21.11 1.28
N ASN A 100 -18.28 20.64 0.28
CA ASN A 100 -18.74 19.59 -0.61
C ASN A 100 -18.45 18.24 0.05
N PHE A 101 -19.49 17.52 0.48
CA PHE A 101 -19.38 16.19 1.11
C PHE A 101 -18.94 15.08 0.14
N SER A 102 -18.23 15.44 -0.93
CA SER A 102 -17.74 14.52 -1.93
C SER A 102 -16.62 13.65 -1.36
N MET A 103 -16.77 12.35 -1.52
CA MET A 103 -15.78 11.36 -1.10
C MET A 103 -14.70 11.12 -2.18
N THR A 104 -14.60 11.99 -3.18
CA THR A 104 -13.63 11.84 -4.28
C THR A 104 -12.29 12.42 -3.85
N PRO A 105 -11.25 11.58 -3.64
CA PRO A 105 -9.99 12.07 -3.17
C PRO A 105 -9.21 12.72 -4.34
N PRO A 106 -8.51 13.84 -4.11
CA PRO A 106 -7.89 14.60 -5.19
C PRO A 106 -6.75 13.82 -5.84
N CYS A 107 -6.58 14.00 -7.16
CA CYS A 107 -5.45 13.44 -7.89
C CYS A 107 -4.14 14.11 -7.45
N ILE A 108 -3.23 13.33 -6.85
CA ILE A 108 -1.89 13.80 -6.51
C ILE A 108 -0.96 13.58 -7.71
N LYS A 109 -0.56 14.66 -8.39
CA LYS A 109 0.47 14.62 -9.44
C LYS A 109 1.76 14.01 -8.88
N GLY A 110 2.27 12.97 -9.54
CA GLY A 110 3.49 12.25 -9.11
C GLY A 110 3.35 11.39 -7.84
N GLY A 111 2.17 11.36 -7.20
CA GLY A 111 1.96 10.70 -5.91
C GLY A 111 2.29 9.21 -5.90
N PHE A 112 2.03 8.51 -7.02
CA PHE A 112 2.36 7.10 -7.18
C PHE A 112 3.86 6.86 -7.34
N ARG A 113 4.57 7.73 -8.07
CA ARG A 113 6.03 7.64 -8.24
C ARG A 113 6.75 7.91 -6.91
N CYS A 114 6.33 8.94 -6.17
CA CYS A 114 6.86 9.20 -4.83
C CYS A 114 6.41 8.17 -3.78
N ALA A 115 5.40 7.34 -4.08
CA ALA A 115 4.99 6.22 -3.24
C ALA A 115 5.87 4.99 -3.48
N LEU A 116 6.27 4.75 -4.73
CA LEU A 116 7.16 3.65 -5.12
C LEU A 116 8.57 3.78 -4.55
N VAL A 117 9.09 4.99 -4.37
CA VAL A 117 10.48 5.26 -3.93
C VAL A 117 10.57 5.53 -2.42
N GLN A 118 9.58 5.10 -1.63
CA GLN A 118 9.62 5.39 -0.20
C GLN A 118 10.75 4.56 0.48
N PRO A 119 11.67 5.20 1.24
CA PRO A 119 12.92 4.57 1.71
C PRO A 119 12.73 3.37 2.64
N ILE A 120 11.63 3.32 3.39
CA ILE A 120 11.31 2.20 4.30
C ILE A 120 11.02 0.90 3.54
N PHE A 121 10.40 0.98 2.35
CA PHE A 121 10.05 -0.20 1.55
C PHE A 121 11.21 -0.66 0.67
N LEU A 122 12.08 0.27 0.25
CA LEU A 122 13.29 -0.04 -0.51
C LEU A 122 14.20 -0.99 0.27
N LEU A 123 14.43 -0.75 1.56
CA LEU A 123 15.37 -1.56 2.34
C LEU A 123 14.96 -3.04 2.41
N SER A 124 13.69 -3.34 2.69
CA SER A 124 13.23 -4.73 2.83
C SER A 124 13.15 -5.48 1.50
N HIS A 125 12.64 -4.82 0.45
CA HIS A 125 12.47 -5.46 -0.85
C HIS A 125 13.80 -5.60 -1.61
N VAL A 126 14.75 -4.67 -1.42
CA VAL A 126 16.09 -4.77 -2.01
C VAL A 126 16.86 -5.94 -1.42
N VAL A 127 16.77 -6.21 -0.12
CA VAL A 127 17.42 -7.38 0.49
C VAL A 127 16.89 -8.69 -0.12
N ILE A 128 15.58 -8.83 -0.29
CA ILE A 128 14.97 -10.02 -0.90
C ILE A 128 15.39 -10.15 -2.37
N LEU A 129 15.39 -9.05 -3.12
CA LEU A 129 15.84 -9.03 -4.51
C LEU A 129 17.32 -9.41 -4.65
N ILE A 130 18.18 -8.92 -3.76
CA ILE A 130 19.61 -9.28 -3.72
C ILE A 130 19.77 -10.77 -3.42
N ILE A 131 19.00 -11.32 -2.46
CA ILE A 131 19.05 -12.76 -2.14
C ILE A 131 18.61 -13.60 -3.36
N ILE A 132 17.53 -13.22 -4.04
CA ILE A 132 17.07 -13.92 -5.26
C ILE A 132 18.10 -13.82 -6.39
N LEU A 133 18.69 -12.63 -6.60
CA LEU A 133 19.77 -12.43 -7.58
C LEU A 133 21.00 -13.27 -7.25
N LEU A 134 21.44 -13.30 -5.99
CA LEU A 134 22.55 -14.13 -5.55
C LEU A 134 22.24 -15.62 -5.80
N LEU A 135 21.05 -16.10 -5.47
CA LEU A 135 20.64 -17.49 -5.73
C LEU A 135 20.59 -17.83 -7.23
N LEU A 136 20.25 -16.86 -8.10
CA LEU A 136 20.30 -17.02 -9.55
C LEU A 136 21.74 -17.06 -10.10
N PHE A 137 22.64 -16.25 -9.55
CA PHE A 137 24.05 -16.23 -9.94
C PHE A 137 24.83 -17.43 -9.40
N LEU A 138 24.39 -18.03 -8.28
CA LEU A 138 25.02 -19.20 -7.65
C LEU A 138 24.57 -20.54 -8.27
N LYS A 139 24.27 -20.55 -9.58
CA LYS A 139 23.77 -21.72 -10.31
C LYS A 139 24.61 -22.98 -10.08
#